data_AF-A0AAV8HHN2-F1
#
_entry.id   AF-A0AAV8HHN2-F1
#
_cell.length_a   1.000
_cell.length_b   1.000
_cell.length_c   1.000
_cell.angle_alpha   90.00
_cell.angle_beta   90.00
_cell.angle_gamma   90.00
#
_symmetry.space_group_name_H-M   'P 1'
#
loop_
_entity.id
_entity.type
_entity.pdbx_description
1 polymer ?
#
loop_
_entity_poly.entity_id
_entity_poly.type
_entity_poly.pdbx_seq_one_letter_code
_entity_poly.pdbx_strand_id
1 'polypeptide(L)'
;MTLERDFHMLGGTGESSYAANSTLQKKIASGAMFLVEEAVELLVSAIPSSKTSLVLADLGCATGANTFVMLSAVMEVISTTCTKLGQPIPEIQLLLNDLPGNDFNALLGPVLSSYKQKINKSMSESGIPFYTAAAPGSFYERLFLKRSVHFIYSSACLHWLSQVPLGLNSTTEGPINKGSFWISKKSPPNVSKMYLEQFQRDFSSFLKFRHEELHSEGHMVLIIPGRLSADPSTEESAVWISWYEEGLQDLVSEGIVKASDVDSFNILYIFHQWRR
;
A
#
# COMPACT_ATOMS: atom_id res chain seq x y z
N MET A 1 -8.75 -19.30 -3.96
CA MET A 1 -7.78 -18.19 -4.12
C MET A 1 -6.93 -18.15 -2.88
N THR A 2 -5.60 -18.19 -3.03
CA THR A 2 -4.66 -17.97 -1.93
C THR A 2 -4.20 -16.51 -2.02
N LEU A 3 -4.65 -15.66 -1.09
CA LEU A 3 -4.38 -14.21 -1.12
C LEU A 3 -2.90 -13.92 -1.36
N GLU A 4 -2.00 -14.55 -0.60
CA GLU A 4 -0.55 -14.30 -0.68
C GLU A 4 0.06 -14.52 -2.07
N ARG A 5 -0.53 -15.42 -2.87
CA ARG A 5 -0.04 -15.76 -4.21
C ARG A 5 -0.82 -15.05 -5.31
N ASP A 6 -2.13 -14.99 -5.18
CA ASP A 6 -3.04 -14.61 -6.27
C ASP A 6 -3.41 -13.12 -6.23
N PHE A 7 -3.26 -12.45 -5.07
CA PHE A 7 -3.62 -11.04 -4.92
C PHE A 7 -2.39 -10.16 -5.03
N HIS A 8 -2.18 -9.59 -6.21
CA HIS A 8 -1.11 -8.65 -6.47
C HIS A 8 -1.49 -7.73 -7.63
N MET A 9 -0.78 -6.62 -7.77
CA MET A 9 -0.90 -5.76 -8.94
C MET A 9 -0.39 -6.47 -10.19
N LEU A 10 -0.94 -6.15 -11.37
CA LEU A 10 -0.53 -6.80 -12.62
C LEU A 10 0.96 -6.51 -12.88
N GLY A 11 1.75 -7.59 -12.93
CA GLY A 11 3.21 -7.54 -13.07
C GLY A 11 3.71 -7.13 -14.46
N GLY A 12 5.03 -7.18 -14.62
CA GLY A 12 5.72 -6.80 -15.85
C GLY A 12 5.80 -5.29 -16.10
N THR A 13 6.27 -4.95 -17.31
CA THR A 13 6.51 -3.57 -17.77
C THR A 13 5.76 -3.24 -19.06
N GLY A 14 4.78 -4.06 -19.45
CA GLY A 14 3.96 -3.86 -20.64
C GLY A 14 2.87 -2.80 -20.44
N GLU A 15 2.15 -2.48 -21.51
CA GLU A 15 1.11 -1.43 -21.52
C GLU A 15 -0.03 -1.68 -20.50
N SER A 16 -0.40 -2.94 -20.26
CA SER A 16 -1.42 -3.30 -19.27
C SER A 16 -0.89 -3.37 -17.84
N SER A 17 0.43 -3.37 -17.64
CA SER A 17 1.04 -3.54 -16.32
C SER A 17 0.64 -2.42 -15.36
N TYR A 18 0.68 -2.71 -14.06
CA TYR A 18 0.48 -1.68 -13.05
C TYR A 18 1.51 -0.55 -13.17
N ALA A 19 2.76 -0.86 -13.51
CA ALA A 19 3.82 0.13 -13.71
C ALA A 19 3.47 1.18 -14.78
N ALA A 20 2.69 0.82 -15.80
CA ALA A 20 2.21 1.74 -16.84
C ALA A 20 0.91 2.47 -16.44
N ASN A 21 0.12 1.93 -15.50
CA ASN A 21 -1.23 2.39 -15.17
C ASN A 21 -1.39 2.96 -13.75
N SER A 22 -0.31 3.17 -13.00
CA SER A 22 -0.34 3.63 -11.60
C SER A 22 -0.36 5.16 -11.42
N THR A 23 -0.93 5.91 -12.37
CA THR A 23 -0.92 7.38 -12.38
C THR A 23 -1.74 7.97 -11.23
N LEU A 24 -2.87 7.36 -10.87
CA LEU A 24 -3.70 7.82 -9.76
C LEU A 24 -2.98 7.66 -8.41
N GLN A 25 -2.38 6.50 -8.17
CA GLN A 25 -1.60 6.21 -6.97
C GLN A 25 -0.40 7.14 -6.86
N LYS A 26 0.25 7.47 -7.99
CA LYS A 26 1.31 8.48 -8.04
C LYS A 26 0.80 9.85 -7.58
N LYS A 27 -0.35 10.31 -8.09
CA LYS A 27 -0.94 11.59 -7.68
C LYS A 27 -1.30 11.62 -6.19
N ILE A 28 -1.85 10.54 -5.66
CA ILE A 28 -2.17 10.40 -4.23
C ILE A 28 -0.90 10.51 -3.39
N ALA A 29 0.15 9.76 -3.75
CA ALA A 29 1.44 9.82 -3.07
C ALA A 29 2.07 11.22 -3.13
N SER A 30 2.10 11.85 -4.32
CA SER A 30 2.65 13.19 -4.49
C SER A 30 1.86 14.26 -3.73
N GLY A 31 0.53 14.14 -3.62
CA GLY A 31 -0.30 15.08 -2.88
C GLY A 31 -0.05 15.08 -1.37
N ALA A 32 0.50 13.99 -0.84
CA ALA A 32 0.87 13.84 0.57
C ALA A 32 2.39 13.84 0.80
N MET A 33 3.18 14.21 -0.22
CA MET A 33 4.65 14.17 -0.14
C MET A 33 5.20 15.03 1.00
N PHE A 34 4.58 16.20 1.25
CA PHE A 34 4.99 17.10 2.33
C PHE A 34 4.99 16.43 3.71
N LEU A 35 4.07 15.50 3.98
CA LEU A 35 4.04 14.74 5.25
C LEU A 35 5.22 13.79 5.36
N VAL A 36 5.67 13.23 4.23
CA VAL A 36 6.86 12.38 4.19
C VAL A 36 8.11 13.21 4.40
N GLU A 37 8.22 14.36 3.74
CA GLU A 37 9.34 15.28 3.90
C GLU A 37 9.48 15.74 5.35
N GLU A 38 8.39 16.19 5.97
CA GLU A 38 8.37 16.62 7.38
C GLU A 38 8.77 15.49 8.34
N ALA A 39 8.21 14.28 8.16
CA ALA A 39 8.52 13.15 9.01
C ALA A 39 9.98 12.68 8.88
N VAL A 40 10.57 12.78 7.68
CA VAL A 40 11.99 12.47 7.45
C VAL A 40 12.89 13.54 8.04
N GLU A 41 12.54 14.82 7.93
CA GLU A 41 13.30 15.90 8.56
C GLU A 41 13.35 15.73 10.09
N LEU A 42 12.21 15.40 10.71
CA LEU A 42 12.13 15.08 12.14
C LEU A 42 12.98 13.86 12.52
N LEU A 43 12.90 12.79 11.73
CA LEU A 43 13.71 11.58 11.93
C LEU A 43 15.22 11.89 11.89
N VAL A 44 15.68 12.58 10.86
CA VAL A 44 17.11 12.92 10.68
C VAL A 44 17.59 13.86 11.78
N SER A 45 16.75 14.80 12.20
CA SER A 45 17.07 15.73 13.29
C SER A 45 17.18 15.04 14.65
N ALA A 46 16.45 13.94 14.86
CA ALA A 46 16.44 13.20 16.13
C ALA A 46 17.53 12.13 16.23
N ILE A 47 17.99 11.58 15.10
CA ILE A 47 18.97 10.48 15.09
C ILE A 47 20.38 11.00 15.41
N PRO A 48 21.18 10.27 16.22
CA PRO A 48 22.56 10.65 16.51
C PRO A 48 23.44 10.72 15.26
N SER A 49 24.35 11.69 15.21
CA SER A 49 25.32 11.84 14.11
C SER A 49 26.30 10.65 13.96
N SER A 50 26.41 9.79 14.98
CA SER A 50 27.17 8.53 14.90
C SER A 50 26.47 7.45 14.08
N LYS A 51 25.20 7.64 13.71
CA LYS A 51 24.45 6.68 12.91
C LYS A 51 24.88 6.78 11.44
N THR A 52 25.49 5.71 10.94
CA THR A 52 26.02 5.66 9.57
C THR A 52 25.04 5.13 8.54
N SER A 53 23.90 4.58 8.96
CA SER A 53 22.91 3.97 8.06
C SER A 53 21.46 4.17 8.54
N LEU A 54 20.56 4.40 7.59
CA LEU A 54 19.11 4.44 7.79
C LEU A 54 18.44 3.28 7.04
N VAL A 55 17.46 2.67 7.69
CA VAL A 55 16.63 1.59 7.12
C VAL A 55 15.25 2.15 6.89
N LEU A 56 14.83 2.19 5.63
CA LEU A 56 13.52 2.63 5.17
C LEU A 56 12.73 1.39 4.72
N ALA A 57 11.42 1.38 4.92
CA ALA A 57 10.55 0.35 4.39
C ALA A 57 9.37 0.96 3.63
N ASP A 58 9.11 0.45 2.42
CA ASP A 58 7.89 0.69 1.67
C ASP A 58 7.00 -0.55 1.75
N LEU A 59 5.84 -0.41 2.39
CA LEU A 59 4.90 -1.50 2.62
C LEU A 59 3.75 -1.46 1.62
N GLY A 60 3.73 -2.45 0.72
CA GLY A 60 2.86 -2.51 -0.45
C GLY A 60 3.47 -1.78 -1.65
N CYS A 61 4.73 -2.09 -1.98
CA CYS A 61 5.48 -1.39 -3.02
C CYS A 61 5.00 -1.67 -4.45
N ALA A 62 4.19 -2.72 -4.65
CA ALA A 62 3.75 -3.23 -5.95
C ALA A 62 4.94 -3.42 -6.92
N THR A 63 4.73 -3.15 -8.21
CA THR A 63 5.71 -3.38 -9.29
C THR A 63 6.16 -2.09 -9.99
N GLY A 64 5.60 -0.94 -9.59
CA GLY A 64 5.72 0.33 -10.30
C GLY A 64 6.84 1.24 -9.78
N ALA A 65 7.11 2.31 -10.55
CA ALA A 65 8.17 3.28 -10.21
C ALA A 65 7.81 4.24 -9.06
N ASN A 66 6.58 4.17 -8.53
CA ASN A 66 6.09 5.09 -7.49
C ASN A 66 6.95 5.04 -6.22
N THR A 67 7.41 3.85 -5.81
CA THR A 67 8.33 3.66 -4.67
C THR A 67 9.60 4.49 -4.82
N PHE A 68 10.15 4.59 -6.03
CA PHE A 68 11.41 5.30 -6.29
C PHE A 68 11.24 6.82 -6.38
N VAL A 69 10.03 7.30 -6.71
CA VAL A 69 9.70 8.73 -6.60
C VAL A 69 9.74 9.15 -5.13
N MET A 70 9.19 8.33 -4.24
CA MET A 70 9.25 8.55 -2.80
C MET A 70 10.68 8.50 -2.29
N LEU A 71 11.46 7.47 -2.68
CA LEU A 71 12.86 7.35 -2.30
C LEU A 71 13.66 8.60 -2.67
N SER A 72 13.48 9.14 -3.88
CA SER A 72 14.16 10.36 -4.31
C SER A 72 13.87 11.56 -3.40
N ALA A 73 12.61 11.79 -3.04
CA ALA A 73 12.24 12.88 -2.13
C ALA A 73 12.85 12.68 -0.73
N VAL A 74 12.80 11.45 -0.20
CA VAL A 74 13.40 11.10 1.09
C VAL A 74 14.91 11.34 1.09
N MET A 75 15.61 10.93 0.03
CA MET A 75 17.06 11.14 -0.10
C MET A 75 17.42 12.63 -0.17
N GLU A 76 16.62 13.44 -0.87
CA GLU A 76 16.83 14.89 -0.96
C GLU A 76 16.68 15.57 0.40
N VAL A 77 15.65 15.21 1.17
CA VAL A 77 15.44 15.72 2.54
C VAL A 77 16.59 15.30 3.45
N ILE A 78 17.00 14.02 3.44
CA ILE A 78 18.13 13.53 4.25
C ILE A 78 19.39 14.34 3.93
N SER A 79 19.74 14.47 2.64
CA SER A 79 20.93 15.21 2.20
C SER A 79 20.91 16.66 2.68
N THR A 80 19.77 17.33 2.48
CA THR A 80 19.58 18.73 2.85
C THR A 80 19.66 18.94 4.36
N THR A 81 18.98 18.10 5.13
CA THR A 81 18.94 18.20 6.60
C THR A 81 20.30 17.86 7.21
N CYS A 82 20.98 16.81 6.76
CA CYS A 82 22.33 16.50 7.21
C CYS A 82 23.31 17.65 6.92
N THR A 83 23.24 18.24 5.71
CA THR A 83 24.06 19.40 5.34
C THR A 83 23.83 20.59 6.27
N LYS A 84 22.55 20.92 6.56
CA LYS A 84 22.19 22.01 7.49
C LYS A 84 22.70 21.76 8.91
N LEU A 85 22.67 20.50 9.37
CA LEU A 85 23.09 20.12 10.72
C LEU A 85 24.61 19.88 10.84
N GLY A 86 25.37 19.95 9.74
CA GLY A 86 26.79 19.59 9.72
C GLY A 86 27.04 18.12 10.05
N GLN A 87 26.08 17.25 9.73
CA GLN A 87 26.13 15.82 10.01
C GLN A 87 26.60 15.03 8.77
N PRO A 88 27.26 13.87 8.97
CA PRO A 88 27.55 12.97 7.87
C PRO A 88 26.26 12.44 7.24
N ILE A 89 26.26 12.29 5.92
CA ILE A 89 25.14 11.70 5.18
C ILE A 89 25.16 10.18 5.39
N PRO A 90 24.08 9.56 5.89
CA PRO A 90 24.02 8.12 6.13
C PRO A 90 23.78 7.32 4.85
N GLU A 91 24.23 6.07 4.80
CA GLU A 91 23.81 5.12 3.78
C GLU A 91 22.35 4.69 3.98
N ILE A 92 21.66 4.29 2.91
CA ILE A 92 20.25 3.90 2.96
C ILE A 92 20.07 2.43 2.62
N GLN A 93 19.34 1.70 3.44
CA GLN A 93 18.75 0.42 3.09
C GLN A 93 17.25 0.62 2.87
N LEU A 94 16.75 0.36 1.66
CA LEU A 94 15.33 0.35 1.32
C LEU A 94 14.81 -1.09 1.28
N LEU A 95 13.87 -1.40 2.18
CA LEU A 95 13.14 -2.66 2.22
C LEU A 95 11.83 -2.50 1.45
N LEU A 96 11.68 -3.27 0.37
CA LEU A 96 10.51 -3.27 -0.49
C LEU A 96 9.63 -4.45 -0.11
N ASN A 97 8.52 -4.18 0.56
CA ASN A 97 7.57 -5.20 0.99
C ASN A 97 6.33 -5.21 0.09
N ASP A 98 5.90 -6.43 -0.25
CA ASP A 98 4.59 -6.73 -0.83
C ASP A 98 4.27 -8.20 -0.55
N LEU A 99 3.10 -8.67 -0.97
CA LEU A 99 2.75 -10.09 -0.86
C LEU A 99 3.68 -10.96 -1.72
N PRO A 100 3.88 -12.25 -1.36
CA PRO A 100 4.76 -13.17 -2.08
C PRO A 100 4.49 -13.29 -3.59
N GLY A 101 3.24 -13.12 -4.03
CA GLY A 101 2.83 -13.15 -5.44
C GLY A 101 3.23 -11.92 -6.25
N ASN A 102 3.71 -10.85 -5.62
CA ASN A 102 4.12 -9.64 -6.32
C ASN A 102 5.32 -9.90 -7.27
N ASP A 103 5.36 -9.20 -8.39
CA ASP A 103 6.43 -9.34 -9.38
C ASP A 103 7.69 -8.53 -8.98
N PHE A 104 8.40 -9.05 -7.97
CA PHE A 104 9.68 -8.49 -7.53
C PHE A 104 10.75 -8.55 -8.62
N ASN A 105 10.65 -9.45 -9.60
CA ASN A 105 11.59 -9.53 -10.71
C ASN A 105 11.49 -8.30 -11.60
N ALA A 106 10.27 -7.86 -11.94
CA ALA A 106 10.06 -6.60 -12.65
C ALA A 106 10.52 -5.40 -11.81
N LEU A 107 10.21 -5.37 -10.51
CA LEU A 107 10.56 -4.25 -9.63
C LEU A 107 12.09 -4.10 -9.46
N LEU A 108 12.77 -5.16 -9.04
CA LEU A 108 14.21 -5.15 -8.72
C LEU A 108 15.10 -5.26 -9.96
N GLY A 109 14.57 -5.75 -11.08
CA GLY A 109 15.28 -5.80 -12.36
C GLY A 109 15.12 -4.50 -13.15
N PRO A 110 14.22 -4.48 -14.15
CA PRO A 110 14.13 -3.36 -15.09
C PRO A 110 13.74 -2.02 -14.45
N VAL A 111 12.82 -2.01 -13.47
CA VAL A 111 12.32 -0.74 -12.88
C VAL A 111 13.42 -0.08 -12.04
N LEU A 112 14.05 -0.82 -11.12
CA LEU A 112 15.18 -0.33 -10.32
C LEU A 112 16.36 0.09 -11.20
N SER A 113 16.68 -0.68 -12.25
CA SER A 113 17.77 -0.35 -13.17
C SER A 113 17.52 0.96 -13.92
N SER A 114 16.29 1.16 -14.40
CA SER A 114 15.87 2.40 -15.04
C SER A 114 15.96 3.60 -14.08
N TYR A 115 15.54 3.42 -12.82
CA TYR A 115 15.67 4.44 -11.80
C TYR A 115 17.14 4.81 -11.53
N LYS A 116 18.00 3.81 -11.29
CA LYS A 116 19.45 4.02 -11.08
C LYS A 116 20.10 4.75 -12.26
N GLN A 117 19.72 4.42 -13.49
CA GLN A 117 20.23 5.11 -14.67
C GLN A 117 19.80 6.58 -14.72
N LYS A 118 18.56 6.89 -14.32
CA LYS A 118 18.05 8.27 -14.29
C LYS A 118 18.79 9.12 -13.26
N ILE A 119 18.95 8.62 -12.03
CA ILE A 119 19.64 9.37 -10.97
C ILE A 119 21.14 9.54 -11.26
N ASN A 120 21.80 8.56 -11.89
CA ASN A 120 23.20 8.68 -12.29
C ASN A 120 23.42 9.74 -13.39
N LYS A 121 22.40 9.99 -14.22
CA LYS A 121 22.45 11.04 -15.25
C LYS A 121 22.14 12.44 -14.69
N SER A 122 21.36 12.51 -13.61
CA SER A 122 20.93 13.79 -13.01
C SER A 122 21.82 14.28 -11.87
N MET A 123 22.63 13.41 -11.26
CA MET A 123 23.41 13.75 -10.07
C MET A 123 24.88 14.08 -10.37
N SER A 124 25.29 15.29 -9.99
CA SER A 124 26.67 15.68 -9.67
C SER A 124 27.00 15.25 -8.23
N GLU A 125 27.92 14.29 -8.05
CA GLU A 125 28.70 13.97 -6.82
C GLU A 125 27.98 13.75 -5.46
N SER A 126 26.67 13.98 -5.33
CA SER A 126 25.94 14.06 -4.04
C SER A 126 24.95 12.90 -3.81
N GLY A 127 25.08 11.80 -4.56
CA GLY A 127 24.16 10.68 -4.46
C GLY A 127 24.32 9.91 -3.15
N ILE A 128 23.30 9.92 -2.29
CA ILE A 128 23.30 9.07 -1.10
C ILE A 128 23.40 7.60 -1.54
N PRO A 129 24.37 6.80 -1.05
CA PRO A 129 24.43 5.38 -1.34
C PRO A 129 23.16 4.69 -0.83
N PHE A 130 22.50 3.89 -1.68
CA PHE A 130 21.33 3.12 -1.27
C PHE A 130 21.35 1.67 -1.79
N TYR A 131 20.78 0.79 -0.98
CA TYR A 131 20.70 -0.65 -1.19
C TYR A 131 19.27 -1.11 -1.04
N THR A 132 18.78 -1.93 -1.97
CA THR A 132 17.41 -2.43 -1.97
C THR A 132 17.35 -3.90 -1.60
N ALA A 133 16.38 -4.30 -0.80
CA ALA A 133 16.06 -5.70 -0.53
C ALA A 133 14.55 -5.93 -0.60
N ALA A 134 14.12 -7.07 -1.14
CA ALA A 134 12.72 -7.48 -1.08
C ALA A 134 12.41 -8.14 0.27
N ALA A 135 11.21 -7.86 0.79
CA ALA A 135 10.67 -8.46 2.00
C ALA A 135 9.27 -9.01 1.70
N PRO A 136 9.16 -10.16 1.00
CA PRO A 136 7.87 -10.75 0.65
C PRO A 136 7.13 -11.22 1.91
N GLY A 137 5.86 -10.82 2.05
CA GLY A 137 5.02 -11.21 3.18
C GLY A 137 3.89 -10.21 3.44
N SER A 138 2.89 -10.66 4.19
CA SER A 138 1.80 -9.79 4.61
C SER A 138 2.28 -8.76 5.64
N PHE A 139 2.05 -7.48 5.35
CA PHE A 139 2.20 -6.41 6.34
C PHE A 139 1.19 -6.49 7.51
N TYR A 140 0.25 -7.43 7.53
CA TYR A 140 -0.55 -7.73 8.73
C TYR A 140 0.17 -8.66 9.70
N GLU A 141 1.38 -9.10 9.35
CA GLU A 141 2.26 -9.93 10.14
C GLU A 141 3.58 -9.20 10.42
N ARG A 142 4.48 -9.89 11.13
CA ARG A 142 5.83 -9.40 11.39
C ARG A 142 6.72 -9.68 10.17
N LEU A 143 7.34 -8.63 9.66
CA LEU A 143 8.23 -8.63 8.50
C LEU A 143 9.70 -8.44 8.90
N PHE A 144 9.95 -7.66 9.95
CA PHE A 144 11.29 -7.18 10.28
C PHE A 144 11.75 -7.53 11.70
N LEU A 145 13.05 -7.33 11.93
CA LEU A 145 13.63 -7.44 13.27
C LEU A 145 13.08 -6.33 14.19
N LYS A 146 13.14 -6.56 15.50
CA LYS A 146 12.68 -5.56 16.46
C LYS A 146 13.57 -4.32 16.39
N ARG A 147 12.97 -3.14 16.40
CA ARG A 147 13.67 -1.84 16.38
C ARG A 147 14.68 -1.70 15.23
N SER A 148 14.42 -2.29 14.06
CA SER A 148 15.36 -2.29 12.93
C SER A 148 15.03 -1.28 11.82
N VAL A 149 13.79 -0.77 11.76
CA VAL A 149 13.35 0.14 10.69
C VAL A 149 13.22 1.56 11.22
N HIS A 150 13.81 2.53 10.53
CA HIS A 150 13.85 3.94 10.96
C HIS A 150 12.72 4.76 10.32
N PHE A 151 12.31 4.42 9.11
CA PHE A 151 11.21 5.08 8.43
C PHE A 151 10.31 4.06 7.74
N ILE A 152 9.00 4.17 7.92
CA ILE A 152 8.01 3.33 7.24
C ILE A 152 7.09 4.21 6.41
N TYR A 153 6.95 3.86 5.14
CA TYR A 153 6.01 4.46 4.22
C TYR A 153 5.04 3.40 3.71
N SER A 154 3.76 3.74 3.61
CA SER A 154 2.77 2.90 2.94
C SER A 154 1.72 3.79 2.30
N SER A 155 1.43 3.57 1.01
CA SER A 155 0.50 4.42 0.25
C SER A 155 -0.43 3.60 -0.61
N ALA A 156 -1.73 3.80 -0.39
CA ALA A 156 -2.79 3.11 -1.12
C ALA A 156 -2.71 1.58 -1.01
N CYS A 157 -2.39 1.06 0.19
CA CYS A 157 -2.30 -0.37 0.45
C CYS A 157 -3.18 -0.84 1.62
N LEU A 158 -3.32 -0.03 2.68
CA LEU A 158 -4.03 -0.40 3.91
C LEU A 158 -5.56 -0.42 3.80
N HIS A 159 -6.10 -0.09 2.63
CA HIS A 159 -7.50 -0.35 2.31
C HIS A 159 -7.75 -1.81 1.88
N TRP A 160 -6.69 -2.57 1.56
CA TRP A 160 -6.78 -4.00 1.28
C TRP A 160 -6.79 -4.78 2.58
N LEU A 161 -7.81 -5.60 2.78
CA LEU A 161 -8.01 -6.43 3.97
C LEU A 161 -7.21 -7.72 3.87
N SER A 162 -6.90 -8.32 5.03
CA SER A 162 -6.21 -9.61 5.10
C SER A 162 -7.04 -10.78 4.59
N GLN A 163 -8.37 -10.62 4.52
CA GLN A 163 -9.32 -11.63 4.05
C GLN A 163 -10.71 -11.03 3.88
N VAL A 164 -11.59 -11.77 3.19
CA VAL A 164 -13.00 -11.37 3.07
C VAL A 164 -13.57 -11.47 4.47
N PRO A 165 -14.34 -10.47 4.95
CA PRO A 165 -14.94 -10.54 6.26
C PRO A 165 -15.61 -11.89 6.54
N LEU A 166 -15.21 -12.53 7.65
CA LEU A 166 -15.70 -13.85 8.03
C LEU A 166 -17.23 -13.85 8.09
N GLY A 167 -17.84 -14.85 7.45
CA GLY A 167 -19.29 -15.00 7.38
C GLY A 167 -19.94 -14.43 6.12
N LEU A 168 -19.28 -13.59 5.31
CA LEU A 168 -19.88 -13.10 4.06
C LEU A 168 -20.06 -14.23 3.03
N ASN A 169 -19.07 -15.12 2.94
CA ASN A 169 -19.05 -16.23 2.00
C ASN A 169 -19.55 -17.56 2.62
N SER A 170 -19.89 -17.57 3.91
CA SER A 170 -20.24 -18.79 4.63
C SER A 170 -21.46 -18.56 5.51
N THR A 171 -22.62 -18.90 4.97
CA THR A 171 -23.77 -19.26 5.80
C THR A 171 -24.41 -20.52 5.26
N THR A 172 -25.01 -21.31 6.14
CA THR A 172 -25.91 -22.42 5.81
C THR A 172 -27.13 -21.98 4.98
N GLU A 173 -27.35 -20.67 4.83
CA GLU A 173 -28.49 -20.03 4.16
C GLU A 173 -28.11 -19.35 2.83
N GLY A 174 -26.84 -19.45 2.41
CA GLY A 174 -26.31 -18.86 1.18
C GLY A 174 -25.55 -17.53 1.36
N PRO A 175 -25.15 -16.87 0.26
CA PRO A 175 -24.40 -15.62 0.33
C PRO A 175 -25.23 -14.49 0.96
N ILE A 176 -24.60 -13.71 1.85
CA ILE A 176 -25.25 -12.59 2.56
C ILE A 176 -25.40 -11.37 1.63
N ASN A 177 -24.38 -11.10 0.82
CA ASN A 177 -24.31 -9.90 -0.02
C ASN A 177 -24.80 -10.16 -1.45
N LYS A 178 -26.01 -10.69 -1.61
CA LYS A 178 -26.52 -11.08 -2.95
C LYS A 178 -26.61 -9.88 -3.89
N GLY A 179 -26.22 -10.07 -5.15
CA GLY A 179 -26.26 -9.05 -6.18
C GLY A 179 -25.27 -7.90 -6.02
N SER A 180 -24.29 -8.04 -5.12
CA SER A 180 -23.21 -7.06 -4.91
C SER A 180 -21.93 -7.77 -4.49
N PHE A 181 -20.77 -7.27 -4.90
CA PHE A 181 -19.47 -7.83 -4.48
C PHE A 181 -18.78 -7.00 -3.40
N TRP A 182 -19.43 -5.93 -2.93
CA TRP A 182 -18.91 -5.01 -1.92
C TRP A 182 -20.04 -4.33 -1.14
N ILE A 183 -19.74 -3.30 -0.35
CA ILE A 183 -20.72 -2.50 0.37
C ILE A 183 -21.48 -1.60 -0.62
N SER A 184 -22.75 -1.90 -0.87
CA SER A 184 -23.62 -1.09 -1.73
C SER A 184 -24.94 -0.74 -1.03
N LYS A 185 -25.75 0.11 -1.66
CA LYS A 185 -27.10 0.44 -1.18
C LYS A 185 -28.03 -0.78 -1.13
N LYS A 186 -27.69 -1.85 -1.87
CA LYS A 186 -28.43 -3.12 -1.90
C LYS A 186 -27.99 -4.05 -0.78
N SER A 187 -26.80 -3.83 -0.21
CA SER A 187 -26.24 -4.68 0.82
C SER A 187 -27.02 -4.57 2.14
N PRO A 188 -27.27 -5.70 2.83
CA PRO A 188 -27.79 -5.67 4.18
C PRO A 188 -26.87 -4.87 5.14
N PRO A 189 -27.43 -4.16 6.14
CA PRO A 189 -26.63 -3.29 7.02
C PRO A 189 -25.46 -3.99 7.73
N ASN A 190 -25.59 -5.29 8.05
CA ASN A 190 -24.55 -6.08 8.69
C ASN A 190 -23.28 -6.24 7.81
N VAL A 191 -23.39 -6.18 6.47
CA VAL A 191 -22.23 -6.29 5.57
C VAL A 191 -21.21 -5.19 5.88
N SER A 192 -21.64 -3.94 5.98
CA SER A 192 -20.76 -2.82 6.28
C SER A 192 -20.06 -2.95 7.65
N LYS A 193 -20.78 -3.48 8.65
CA LYS A 193 -20.24 -3.77 9.98
C LYS A 193 -19.15 -4.85 9.92
N MET A 194 -19.37 -5.91 9.15
CA MET A 194 -18.40 -7.00 9.00
C MET A 194 -17.10 -6.50 8.34
N TYR A 195 -17.21 -5.66 7.31
CA TYR A 195 -16.05 -4.98 6.69
C TYR A 195 -15.29 -4.11 7.71
N LEU A 196 -16.01 -3.30 8.49
CA LEU A 196 -15.40 -2.45 9.51
C LEU A 196 -14.67 -3.26 10.59
N GLU A 197 -15.28 -4.34 11.07
CA GLU A 197 -14.67 -5.23 12.07
C GLU A 197 -13.42 -5.92 11.53
N GLN A 198 -13.43 -6.33 10.26
CA GLN A 198 -12.25 -6.90 9.59
C GLN A 198 -11.12 -5.86 9.50
N PHE A 199 -11.42 -4.64 9.04
CA PHE A 199 -10.47 -3.54 9.01
C PHE A 199 -9.87 -3.24 10.38
N GLN A 200 -10.68 -3.21 11.44
CA GLN A 200 -10.20 -2.94 12.79
C GLN A 200 -9.21 -4.00 13.27
N ARG A 201 -9.48 -5.28 13.00
CA ARG A 201 -8.56 -6.39 13.33
C ARG A 201 -7.25 -6.27 12.56
N ASP A 202 -7.36 -6.02 11.25
CA ASP A 202 -6.22 -5.92 10.34
C ASP A 202 -5.33 -4.73 10.70
N PHE A 203 -5.93 -3.55 10.84
CA PHE A 203 -5.20 -2.32 11.15
C PHE A 203 -4.59 -2.35 12.57
N SER A 204 -5.27 -2.96 13.54
CA SER A 204 -4.68 -3.18 14.88
C SER A 204 -3.47 -4.11 14.82
N SER A 205 -3.54 -5.18 14.02
CA SER A 205 -2.41 -6.11 13.83
C SER A 205 -1.25 -5.43 13.12
N PHE A 206 -1.53 -4.65 12.08
CA PHE A 206 -0.55 -3.81 11.40
C PHE A 206 0.17 -2.90 12.40
N LEU A 207 -0.56 -2.06 13.14
CA LEU A 207 0.04 -1.12 14.10
C LEU A 207 0.85 -1.82 15.18
N LYS A 208 0.38 -2.97 15.68
CA LYS A 208 1.12 -3.80 16.65
C LYS A 208 2.49 -4.21 16.11
N PHE A 209 2.54 -4.81 14.93
CA PHE A 209 3.82 -5.28 14.37
C PHE A 209 4.72 -4.14 13.94
N ARG A 210 4.17 -3.07 13.36
CA ARG A 210 4.95 -1.87 13.03
C ARG A 210 5.57 -1.24 14.28
N HIS A 211 4.85 -1.19 15.40
CA HIS A 211 5.40 -0.69 16.66
C HIS A 211 6.60 -1.51 17.15
N GLU A 212 6.60 -2.84 16.98
CA GLU A 212 7.71 -3.70 17.38
C GLU A 212 8.95 -3.52 16.49
N GLU A 213 8.73 -3.27 15.20
CA GLU A 213 9.78 -3.17 14.17
C GLU A 213 10.40 -1.77 14.08
N LEU A 214 9.62 -0.73 14.34
CA LEU A 214 10.04 0.66 14.23
C LEU A 214 11.05 1.01 15.33
N HIS A 215 12.13 1.67 14.96
CA HIS A 215 13.13 2.24 15.86
C HIS A 215 12.47 3.24 16.83
N SER A 216 13.08 3.52 17.98
CA SER A 216 12.51 4.42 19.01
C SER A 216 12.21 5.83 18.51
N GLU A 217 13.10 6.37 17.68
CA GLU A 217 13.02 7.66 17.00
C GLU A 217 12.42 7.52 15.59
N GLY A 218 11.96 6.31 15.24
CA GLY A 218 11.46 6.01 13.91
C GLY A 218 10.12 6.68 13.64
N HIS A 219 9.89 7.00 12.38
CA HIS A 219 8.65 7.65 11.93
C HIS A 219 7.93 6.77 10.91
N MET A 220 6.60 6.90 10.86
CA MET A 220 5.76 6.16 9.93
C MET A 220 4.74 7.10 9.30
N VAL A 221 4.63 7.08 7.97
CA VAL A 221 3.65 7.83 7.20
C VAL A 221 2.75 6.86 6.45
N LEU A 222 1.44 6.97 6.67
CA LEU A 222 0.43 6.11 6.08
C LEU A 222 -0.53 6.96 5.25
N ILE A 223 -0.61 6.67 3.94
CA ILE A 223 -1.53 7.34 3.03
C ILE A 223 -2.62 6.35 2.65
N ILE A 224 -3.78 6.47 3.29
CA ILE A 224 -4.86 5.48 3.19
C ILE A 224 -6.07 6.13 2.52
N PRO A 225 -6.43 5.69 1.29
CA PRO A 225 -7.69 6.04 0.68
C PRO A 225 -8.87 5.77 1.63
N GLY A 226 -9.82 6.70 1.67
CA GLY A 226 -11.00 6.57 2.52
C GLY A 226 -12.13 7.45 2.03
N ARG A 227 -13.12 7.65 2.88
CA ARG A 227 -14.34 8.39 2.57
C ARG A 227 -14.62 9.47 3.61
N LEU A 228 -15.32 10.52 3.18
CA LEU A 228 -15.81 11.59 4.06
C LEU A 228 -17.23 11.30 4.54
N SER A 229 -18.09 10.80 3.65
CA SER A 229 -19.46 10.37 3.96
C SER A 229 -19.47 9.40 5.14
N ALA A 230 -20.49 9.52 6.00
CA ALA A 230 -20.73 8.58 7.10
C ALA A 230 -21.38 7.27 6.61
N ASP A 231 -22.08 7.31 5.48
CA ASP A 231 -22.66 6.14 4.85
C ASP A 231 -21.63 5.47 3.92
N PRO A 232 -21.24 4.20 4.18
CA PRO A 232 -20.27 3.49 3.36
C PRO A 232 -20.79 3.08 1.97
N SER A 233 -22.11 3.21 1.72
CA SER A 233 -22.75 2.83 0.46
C SER A 233 -22.84 3.97 -0.55
N THR A 234 -22.36 5.17 -0.22
CA THR A 234 -22.44 6.34 -1.11
C THR A 234 -21.54 6.20 -2.33
N GLU A 235 -22.00 6.69 -3.48
CA GLU A 235 -21.27 6.66 -4.76
C GLU A 235 -19.98 7.50 -4.72
N GLU A 236 -19.93 8.53 -3.86
CA GLU A 236 -18.73 9.35 -3.63
C GLU A 236 -17.53 8.50 -3.19
N SER A 237 -17.78 7.40 -2.50
CA SER A 237 -16.75 6.44 -2.10
C SER A 237 -16.47 5.35 -3.13
N ALA A 238 -17.27 5.16 -4.19
CA ALA A 238 -17.23 3.88 -4.91
C ALA A 238 -17.86 3.87 -6.31
N VAL A 239 -17.78 4.96 -7.07
CA VAL A 239 -18.35 5.02 -8.44
C VAL A 239 -17.87 3.89 -9.38
N TRP A 240 -16.66 3.38 -9.18
CA TRP A 240 -16.15 2.25 -9.97
C TRP A 240 -16.96 0.97 -9.70
N ILE A 241 -17.49 0.78 -8.49
CA ILE A 241 -18.17 -0.45 -8.08
C ILE A 241 -19.48 -0.61 -8.82
N SER A 242 -20.27 0.46 -8.98
CA SER A 242 -21.49 0.39 -9.78
C SER A 242 -21.19 -0.04 -11.22
N TRP A 243 -20.10 0.45 -11.82
CA TRP A 243 -19.72 0.05 -13.18
C TRP A 243 -19.33 -1.43 -13.27
N TYR A 244 -18.58 -1.95 -12.30
CA TYR A 244 -18.25 -3.38 -12.27
C TYR A 244 -19.48 -4.25 -11.96
N GLU A 245 -20.39 -3.78 -11.10
CA GLU A 245 -21.64 -4.51 -10.80
C GLU A 245 -22.50 -4.62 -12.05
N GLU A 246 -22.68 -3.53 -12.80
CA GLU A 246 -23.41 -3.52 -14.08
C GLU A 246 -22.77 -4.48 -15.08
N GLY A 247 -21.45 -4.39 -15.30
CA GLY A 247 -20.75 -5.29 -16.21
C GLY A 247 -20.85 -6.76 -15.80
N LEU A 248 -20.79 -7.08 -14.50
CA LEU A 248 -20.98 -8.45 -14.02
C LEU A 248 -22.41 -8.95 -14.26
N GLN A 249 -23.43 -8.09 -14.11
CA GLN A 249 -24.81 -8.45 -14.41
C GLN A 249 -25.03 -8.70 -15.91
N ASP A 250 -24.41 -7.91 -16.78
CA ASP A 250 -24.46 -8.14 -18.23
C ASP A 250 -23.86 -9.52 -18.58
N LEU A 251 -22.69 -9.85 -18.02
CA LEU A 251 -22.06 -11.17 -18.21
C LEU A 251 -22.92 -12.34 -17.69
N VAL A 252 -23.69 -12.12 -16.62
CA VAL A 252 -24.65 -13.12 -16.12
C VAL A 252 -25.84 -13.25 -17.07
N SER A 253 -26.34 -12.13 -17.60
CA SER A 253 -27.47 -12.11 -18.55
C SER A 253 -27.14 -12.81 -19.87
N GLU A 254 -25.89 -12.71 -20.32
CA GLU A 254 -25.35 -13.39 -21.49
C GLU A 254 -24.99 -14.86 -21.22
N GLY A 255 -25.06 -15.32 -19.97
CA GLY A 255 -24.72 -16.68 -19.57
C GLY A 255 -23.22 -17.00 -19.56
N ILE A 256 -22.35 -15.97 -19.61
CA ILE A 256 -20.90 -16.11 -19.55
C ILE A 256 -20.44 -16.45 -18.13
N VAL A 257 -21.10 -15.86 -17.13
CA VAL A 257 -20.84 -16.08 -15.69
C VAL A 257 -22.10 -16.56 -15.00
N LYS A 258 -21.99 -17.45 -14.01
CA LYS A 258 -23.15 -17.88 -13.22
C LYS A 258 -23.50 -16.81 -12.19
N ALA A 259 -24.79 -16.54 -12.02
CA ALA A 259 -25.28 -15.63 -10.97
C ALA A 259 -24.77 -16.04 -9.57
N SER A 260 -24.69 -17.35 -9.29
CA SER A 260 -24.17 -17.88 -8.02
C SER A 260 -22.71 -17.50 -7.76
N ASP A 261 -21.91 -17.39 -8.82
CA ASP A 261 -20.49 -17.07 -8.69
C ASP A 261 -20.34 -15.59 -8.31
N VAL A 262 -21.14 -14.71 -8.92
CA VAL A 262 -21.22 -13.28 -8.57
C VAL A 262 -21.71 -13.08 -7.14
N ASP A 263 -22.78 -13.77 -6.72
CA ASP A 263 -23.32 -13.65 -5.36
C ASP A 263 -22.33 -14.10 -4.28
N SER A 264 -21.43 -15.04 -4.62
CA SER A 264 -20.40 -15.55 -3.70
C SER A 264 -19.10 -14.73 -3.72
N PHE A 265 -18.94 -13.82 -4.67
CA PHE A 265 -17.74 -13.03 -4.86
C PHE A 265 -17.80 -11.76 -4.03
N ASN A 266 -16.86 -11.58 -3.11
CA ASN A 266 -16.71 -10.36 -2.31
C ASN A 266 -15.25 -9.88 -2.37
N ILE A 267 -15.05 -8.57 -2.49
CA ILE A 267 -13.70 -8.00 -2.54
C ILE A 267 -13.12 -7.71 -1.16
N LEU A 268 -11.79 -7.75 -1.10
CA LEU A 268 -10.96 -7.55 0.09
C LEU A 268 -10.66 -6.07 0.34
N TYR A 269 -11.65 -5.19 0.19
CA TYR A 269 -11.42 -3.75 0.10
C TYR A 269 -12.29 -2.99 1.11
N ILE A 270 -11.78 -1.90 1.68
CA ILE A 270 -12.59 -0.97 2.47
C ILE A 270 -12.15 0.48 2.28
N PHE A 271 -13.13 1.39 2.18
CA PHE A 271 -12.89 2.81 2.42
C PHE A 271 -13.30 3.16 3.86
N HIS A 272 -12.29 3.32 4.71
CA HIS A 272 -12.52 3.78 6.08
C HIS A 272 -13.01 5.24 6.08
N GLN A 273 -13.90 5.56 7.02
CA GLN A 273 -14.34 6.94 7.22
C GLN A 273 -13.29 7.70 8.02
N TRP A 274 -12.63 8.69 7.40
CA TRP A 274 -11.72 9.56 8.10
C TRP A 274 -12.48 10.80 8.59
N ARG A 275 -12.47 11.03 9.90
CA ARG A 275 -13.00 12.28 10.49
C ARG A 275 -11.93 13.35 10.33
N ARG A 276 -12.33 14.52 9.84
CA ARG A 276 -11.49 15.73 9.88
C ARG A 276 -11.39 16.25 11.31
#